data_AF-A0A932RJT5-F1
#
_entry.id   AF-A0A932RJT5-F1
#
_cell.length_a   1.000
_cell.length_b   1.000
_cell.length_c   1.000
_cell.angle_alpha   90.00
_cell.angle_beta   90.00
_cell.angle_gamma   90.00
#
_symmetry.space_group_name_H-M   'P 1'
#
loop_
_entity.id
_entity.type
_entity.pdbx_description
1 polymer ?
#
loop_
_entity_poly.entity_id
_entity_poly.type
_entity_poly.pdbx_seq_one_letter_code
_entity_poly.pdbx_strand_id
1 'polypeptide(L)'
;MPRTRNNKSAPGGGPPIGWIRALAAPYLRSYRARVARTGSLRGCWFEAPRSRAGTRRGFFVGYLVSAADFAFLQPQPPECIVFAFVAPVGGSPHRRLVRAPESLLRKTFAYIRWLTHRLPRFVFFEDRLPAMVRHLSMREWPAEKYEHLSRNFFIETCAWLVRSGLTRKFLTESAAAPRVSRRQRAARAKPPRRIKHS
;
A
#
# COMPACT_ATOMS: atom_id res chain seq x y z
N MET A 1 -26.04 -35.48 17.01
CA MET A 1 -24.79 -35.38 16.22
C MET A 1 -25.07 -34.71 14.88
N PRO A 2 -24.93 -33.38 14.73
CA PRO A 2 -25.07 -32.79 13.41
C PRO A 2 -23.74 -32.87 12.66
N ARG A 3 -23.72 -33.68 11.59
CA ARG A 3 -22.69 -33.69 10.56
C ARG A 3 -22.84 -32.43 9.70
N THR A 4 -21.98 -31.44 9.90
CA THR A 4 -21.85 -30.30 8.98
C THR A 4 -21.05 -30.75 7.76
N ARG A 5 -21.75 -31.04 6.66
CA ARG A 5 -21.12 -31.28 5.35
C ARG A 5 -21.36 -30.09 4.42
N ASN A 6 -20.26 -29.73 3.76
CA ASN A 6 -20.15 -29.17 2.41
C ASN A 6 -20.46 -27.68 2.25
N ASN A 7 -19.43 -26.87 2.53
CA ASN A 7 -19.23 -25.63 1.80
C ASN A 7 -18.78 -25.98 0.37
N LYS A 8 -19.74 -26.12 -0.55
CA LYS A 8 -19.47 -26.14 -1.99
C LYS A 8 -18.92 -24.78 -2.38
N SER A 9 -17.62 -24.71 -2.66
CA SER A 9 -17.00 -23.58 -3.36
C SER A 9 -17.67 -23.41 -4.73
N ALA A 10 -18.35 -22.28 -4.93
CA ALA A 10 -18.94 -21.93 -6.22
C ALA A 10 -17.86 -21.83 -7.32
N PRO A 11 -18.17 -22.20 -8.57
CA PRO A 11 -17.25 -22.05 -9.69
C PRO A 11 -17.09 -20.56 -10.00
N GLY A 12 -15.91 -20.00 -9.73
CA GLY A 12 -15.61 -18.56 -9.86
C GLY A 12 -15.26 -17.85 -8.54
N GLY A 13 -15.34 -18.53 -7.40
CA GLY A 13 -14.96 -17.98 -6.10
C GLY A 13 -13.46 -18.07 -5.83
N GLY A 14 -12.70 -17.00 -6.07
CA GLY A 14 -11.30 -16.92 -5.61
C GLY A 14 -11.16 -17.10 -4.07
N PRO A 15 -9.93 -17.10 -3.53
CA PRO A 15 -9.69 -17.39 -2.11
C PRO A 15 -10.53 -16.54 -1.15
N PRO A 16 -10.95 -17.08 0.01
CA PRO A 16 -11.71 -16.33 1.00
C PRO A 16 -10.87 -15.17 1.54
N ILE A 17 -11.49 -13.99 1.66
CA ILE A 17 -10.81 -12.74 2.07
C ILE A 17 -11.35 -12.15 3.38
N GLY A 18 -12.38 -12.74 3.98
CA GLY A 18 -13.07 -12.18 5.16
C GLY A 18 -12.16 -12.02 6.37
N TRP A 19 -11.15 -12.87 6.50
CA TRP A 19 -10.20 -12.86 7.63
C TRP A 19 -9.04 -11.87 7.46
N ILE A 20 -8.77 -11.38 6.23
CA ILE A 20 -7.58 -10.55 5.95
C ILE A 20 -7.60 -9.25 6.75
N ARG A 21 -8.77 -8.61 6.85
CA ARG A 21 -8.92 -7.37 7.61
C ARG A 21 -8.56 -7.58 9.09
N ALA A 22 -9.07 -8.64 9.70
CA ALA A 22 -8.81 -8.96 11.10
C ALA A 22 -7.33 -9.30 11.32
N LEU A 23 -6.73 -10.08 10.41
CA LEU A 23 -5.31 -10.44 10.48
C LEU A 23 -4.37 -9.23 10.38
N ALA A 24 -4.68 -8.28 9.49
CA ALA A 24 -3.83 -7.10 9.29
C ALA A 24 -4.07 -5.99 10.33
N ALA A 25 -5.16 -6.06 11.10
CA ALA A 25 -5.54 -5.03 12.07
C ALA A 25 -4.44 -4.68 13.10
N PRO A 26 -3.71 -5.65 13.70
CA PRO A 26 -2.63 -5.33 14.65
C PRO A 26 -1.53 -4.46 14.05
N TYR A 27 -1.30 -4.57 12.73
CA TYR A 27 -0.24 -3.84 12.01
C TYR A 27 -0.73 -2.52 11.44
N LEU A 28 -2.01 -2.44 11.06
CA LEU A 28 -2.60 -1.36 10.26
C LEU A 28 -3.84 -0.71 10.91
N ARG A 29 -4.01 -0.82 12.23
CA ARG A 29 -5.20 -0.31 12.96
C ARG A 29 -5.56 1.16 12.70
N SER A 30 -4.57 2.01 12.44
CA SER A 30 -4.77 3.45 12.18
C SER A 30 -5.09 3.77 10.72
N TYR A 31 -5.30 2.75 9.89
CA TYR A 31 -5.63 2.86 8.48
C TYR A 31 -7.10 2.50 8.25
N ARG A 32 -7.76 3.21 7.32
CA ARG A 32 -9.11 2.89 6.89
C ARG A 32 -9.08 1.68 5.96
N ALA A 33 -9.68 0.58 6.39
CA ALA A 33 -9.80 -0.63 5.58
C ALA A 33 -10.94 -0.52 4.55
N ARG A 34 -10.69 -0.96 3.31
CA ARG A 34 -11.69 -1.09 2.23
C ARG A 34 -11.46 -2.38 1.46
N VAL A 35 -12.50 -3.20 1.33
CA VAL A 35 -12.42 -4.48 0.64
C VAL A 35 -12.31 -4.28 -0.88
N ALA A 36 -11.48 -5.09 -1.54
CA ALA A 36 -11.39 -5.24 -2.99
C ALA A 36 -11.87 -6.64 -3.37
N ARG A 37 -12.87 -6.74 -4.26
CA ARG A 37 -13.42 -8.02 -4.74
C ARG A 37 -13.40 -8.18 -6.26
N THR A 38 -13.09 -7.10 -6.98
CA THR A 38 -13.21 -7.00 -8.44
C THR A 38 -11.85 -6.68 -9.07
N GLY A 39 -11.72 -7.01 -10.36
CA GLY A 39 -10.48 -6.83 -11.12
C GLY A 39 -9.40 -7.85 -10.74
N SER A 40 -8.13 -7.46 -10.90
CA SER A 40 -6.99 -8.35 -10.65
C SER A 40 -6.73 -8.65 -9.17
N LEU A 41 -7.33 -7.88 -8.24
CA LEU A 41 -7.05 -7.95 -6.80
C LEU A 41 -8.25 -8.43 -5.99
N ARG A 42 -8.01 -9.33 -5.03
CA ARG A 42 -8.98 -9.71 -3.99
C ARG A 42 -8.36 -9.59 -2.61
N GLY A 43 -8.87 -8.70 -1.76
CA GLY A 43 -8.24 -8.44 -0.46
C GLY A 43 -8.73 -7.15 0.20
N CYS A 44 -7.84 -6.48 0.91
CA CYS A 44 -8.13 -5.24 1.63
C CYS A 44 -7.09 -4.14 1.30
N TRP A 45 -7.60 -2.98 0.91
CA TRP A 45 -6.87 -1.73 0.94
C TRP A 45 -6.88 -1.17 2.37
N PHE A 46 -5.75 -0.64 2.81
CA PHE A 46 -5.58 0.06 4.08
C PHE A 46 -5.06 1.45 3.77
N GLU A 47 -5.94 2.45 3.80
CA GLU A 47 -5.61 3.82 3.42
C GLU A 47 -5.29 4.67 4.65
N ALA A 48 -4.17 5.39 4.60
CA ALA A 48 -3.86 6.39 5.61
C ALA A 48 -4.92 7.52 5.53
N PRO A 49 -5.18 8.25 6.63
CA PRO A 49 -6.04 9.42 6.60
C PRO A 49 -5.62 10.35 5.46
N ARG A 50 -6.60 10.80 4.66
CA ARG A 50 -6.33 11.64 3.49
C ARG A 50 -5.68 12.95 3.93
N SER A 51 -4.61 13.33 3.25
CA SER A 51 -4.12 14.71 3.31
C SER A 51 -5.12 15.64 2.63
N ARG A 52 -5.15 16.93 3.00
CA ARG A 52 -5.97 17.96 2.33
C ARG A 52 -5.78 18.02 0.80
N ALA A 53 -4.63 17.57 0.29
CA ALA A 53 -4.30 17.55 -1.13
C ALA A 53 -4.85 16.33 -1.92
N GLY A 54 -5.78 15.55 -1.35
CA GLY A 54 -6.38 14.40 -2.05
C GLY A 54 -5.46 13.19 -2.25
N THR A 55 -4.22 13.24 -1.77
CA THR A 55 -3.26 12.13 -1.81
C THR A 55 -3.82 10.89 -1.14
N ARG A 56 -3.75 9.75 -1.84
CA ARG A 56 -3.99 8.43 -1.25
C ARG A 56 -2.66 7.73 -1.06
N ARG A 57 -2.49 7.10 0.10
CA ARG A 57 -1.34 6.23 0.37
C ARG A 57 -1.73 5.19 1.39
N GLY A 58 -0.95 4.14 1.45
CA GLY A 58 -1.16 3.07 2.40
C GLY A 58 -0.74 1.75 1.82
N PHE A 59 -1.50 0.71 2.12
CA PHE A 59 -1.14 -0.66 1.80
C PHE A 59 -2.29 -1.43 1.15
N PHE A 60 -1.95 -2.47 0.43
CA PHE A 60 -2.87 -3.53 0.05
C PHE A 60 -2.36 -4.85 0.64
N VAL A 61 -3.29 -5.68 1.12
CA VAL A 61 -3.02 -7.05 1.58
C VAL A 61 -4.07 -7.98 0.96
N GLY A 62 -3.63 -9.01 0.26
CA GLY A 62 -4.52 -10.06 -0.23
C GLY A 62 -3.93 -10.84 -1.39
N TYR A 63 -4.75 -11.07 -2.42
CA TYR A 63 -4.44 -11.95 -3.53
C TYR A 63 -4.43 -11.20 -4.85
N LEU A 64 -3.49 -11.59 -5.70
CA LEU A 64 -3.50 -11.32 -7.13
C LEU A 64 -4.14 -12.53 -7.82
N VAL A 65 -5.31 -12.32 -8.42
CA VAL A 65 -6.12 -13.39 -9.04
C VAL A 65 -6.10 -13.35 -10.57
N SER A 66 -5.55 -12.29 -11.15
CA SER A 66 -5.31 -12.13 -12.59
C SER A 66 -4.05 -11.31 -12.81
N ALA A 67 -3.37 -11.50 -13.95
CA ALA A 67 -2.17 -10.76 -14.32
C ALA A 67 -2.45 -9.40 -14.96
N ALA A 68 -3.69 -9.12 -15.39
CA ALA A 68 -4.02 -8.01 -16.30
C ALA A 68 -3.45 -6.65 -15.86
N ASP A 69 -3.67 -6.24 -14.60
CA ASP A 69 -3.22 -4.95 -14.08
C ASP A 69 -1.78 -4.97 -13.53
N PHE A 70 -1.16 -6.15 -13.48
CA PHE A 70 0.10 -6.42 -12.77
C PHE A 70 1.11 -7.20 -13.62
N ALA A 71 0.97 -7.20 -14.95
CA ALA A 71 1.83 -7.98 -15.85
C ALA A 71 3.33 -7.66 -15.70
N PHE A 72 3.67 -6.45 -15.26
CA PHE A 72 5.05 -6.04 -14.96
C PHE A 72 5.70 -6.80 -13.78
N LEU A 73 4.91 -7.48 -12.95
CA LEU A 73 5.40 -8.41 -11.92
C LEU A 73 5.69 -9.81 -12.47
N GLN A 74 5.31 -10.08 -13.74
CA GLN A 74 5.30 -11.42 -14.34
C GLN A 74 4.61 -12.45 -13.42
N PRO A 75 3.40 -12.15 -12.91
CA PRO A 75 2.79 -12.96 -11.89
C PRO A 75 2.32 -14.31 -12.45
N GLN A 76 2.26 -15.30 -11.57
CA GLN A 76 1.67 -16.60 -11.77
C GLN A 76 0.47 -16.81 -10.83
N PRO A 77 -0.69 -16.17 -11.11
CA PRO A 77 -1.86 -16.29 -10.24
C PRO A 77 -2.30 -17.75 -10.03
N PRO A 78 -2.92 -18.05 -8.87
CA PRO A 78 -3.14 -17.12 -7.75
C PRO A 78 -1.85 -16.84 -6.96
N GLU A 79 -1.66 -15.59 -6.53
CA GLU A 79 -0.53 -15.19 -5.69
C GLU A 79 -0.98 -14.45 -4.43
N CYS A 80 -0.28 -14.65 -3.32
CA CYS A 80 -0.32 -13.71 -2.21
C CYS A 80 0.41 -12.43 -2.63
N ILE A 81 -0.16 -11.26 -2.30
CA ILE A 81 0.44 -9.96 -2.61
C ILE A 81 0.21 -8.97 -1.47
N VAL A 82 1.28 -8.27 -1.11
CA VAL A 82 1.25 -7.11 -0.21
C VAL A 82 2.07 -5.99 -0.83
N PHE A 83 1.53 -4.78 -0.89
CA PHE A 83 2.29 -3.64 -1.37
C PHE A 83 1.96 -2.34 -0.65
N ALA A 84 2.94 -1.45 -0.61
CA ALA A 84 2.78 -0.04 -0.25
C ALA A 84 2.53 0.79 -1.52
N PHE A 85 1.64 1.78 -1.44
CA PHE A 85 1.29 2.64 -2.57
C PHE A 85 1.23 4.12 -2.19
N VAL A 86 1.45 4.98 -3.17
CA VAL A 86 1.17 6.43 -3.15
C VAL A 86 0.50 6.80 -4.46
N ALA A 87 -0.64 7.49 -4.40
CA ALA A 87 -1.43 7.87 -5.56
C ALA A 87 -1.87 9.35 -5.49
N PRO A 88 -2.00 10.02 -6.65
CA PRO A 88 -1.80 9.50 -8.00
C PRO A 88 -0.31 9.27 -8.33
N VAL A 89 -0.04 8.23 -9.12
CA VAL A 89 1.30 7.93 -9.65
C VAL A 89 1.77 9.12 -10.48
N GLY A 90 3.04 9.50 -10.32
CA GLY A 90 3.62 10.66 -11.01
C GLY A 90 3.25 12.03 -10.43
N GLY A 91 2.27 12.11 -9.53
CA GLY A 91 1.91 13.35 -8.82
C GLY A 91 2.99 13.82 -7.85
N SER A 92 2.91 15.06 -7.37
CA SER A 92 3.91 15.65 -6.45
C SER A 92 4.20 14.79 -5.20
N PRO A 93 3.19 14.28 -4.47
CA PRO A 93 3.44 13.39 -3.33
C PRO A 93 4.16 12.10 -3.73
N HIS A 94 3.80 11.52 -4.88
CA HIS A 94 4.45 10.31 -5.39
C HIS A 94 5.90 10.59 -5.79
N ARG A 95 6.18 11.71 -6.47
CA ARG A 95 7.55 12.12 -6.82
C ARG A 95 8.40 12.27 -5.56
N ARG A 96 7.89 12.94 -4.52
CA ARG A 96 8.62 13.14 -3.25
C ARG A 96 8.83 11.86 -2.46
N LEU A 97 7.78 11.05 -2.29
CA LEU A 97 7.80 9.90 -1.39
C LEU A 97 8.38 8.64 -2.03
N VAL A 98 8.30 8.53 -3.36
CA VAL A 98 8.74 7.34 -4.12
C VAL A 98 9.97 7.65 -4.98
N ARG A 99 9.89 8.61 -5.90
CA ARG A 99 10.91 8.78 -6.95
C ARG A 99 12.16 9.53 -6.53
N ALA A 100 12.01 10.55 -5.67
CA ALA A 100 13.10 11.44 -5.29
C ALA A 100 14.32 10.65 -4.80
N PRO A 101 15.54 11.15 -5.03
CA PRO A 101 16.71 10.64 -4.31
C PRO A 101 16.41 10.66 -2.82
N GLU A 102 16.81 9.61 -2.10
CA GLU A 102 16.61 9.54 -0.65
C GLU A 102 15.14 9.59 -0.18
N SER A 103 14.20 9.27 -1.07
CA SER A 103 12.77 9.21 -0.74
C SER A 103 12.47 8.19 0.35
N LEU A 104 11.32 8.39 1.01
CA LEU A 104 10.85 7.50 2.06
C LEU A 104 10.83 6.03 1.60
N LEU A 105 10.19 5.74 0.46
CA LEU A 105 10.05 4.36 0.00
C LEU A 105 11.39 3.78 -0.47
N ARG A 106 12.31 4.57 -1.05
CA ARG A 106 13.65 4.08 -1.41
C ARG A 106 14.44 3.67 -0.18
N LYS A 107 14.49 4.53 0.83
CA LYS A 107 15.18 4.26 2.11
C LYS A 107 14.60 3.04 2.80
N THR A 108 13.27 2.95 2.85
CA THR A 108 12.59 1.79 3.43
C THR A 108 12.89 0.52 2.64
N PHE A 109 12.86 0.56 1.31
CA PHE A 109 13.18 -0.59 0.47
C PHE A 109 14.62 -1.08 0.71
N ALA A 110 15.59 -0.17 0.72
CA ALA A 110 16.99 -0.50 1.01
C ALA A 110 17.13 -1.16 2.39
N TYR A 111 16.47 -0.61 3.41
CA TYR A 111 16.48 -1.14 4.77
C TYR A 111 15.84 -2.54 4.86
N ILE A 112 14.66 -2.74 4.28
CA ILE A 112 13.98 -4.05 4.31
C ILE A 112 14.78 -5.09 3.52
N ARG A 113 15.36 -4.71 2.37
CA ARG A 113 16.20 -5.60 1.57
C ARG A 113 17.44 -6.07 2.34
N TRP A 114 18.01 -5.20 3.18
CA TRP A 114 19.09 -5.60 4.09
C TRP A 114 18.60 -6.57 5.18
N LEU A 115 17.41 -6.38 5.75
CA LEU A 115 16.84 -7.27 6.77
C LEU A 115 16.39 -8.64 6.23
N THR A 116 16.06 -8.74 4.95
CA THR A 116 15.39 -9.92 4.37
C THR A 116 16.24 -10.56 3.28
N HIS A 117 16.99 -11.61 3.66
CA HIS A 117 17.85 -12.31 2.71
C HIS A 117 17.11 -13.42 1.93
N ARG A 118 15.99 -13.94 2.46
CA ARG A 118 15.24 -15.06 1.87
C ARG A 118 14.19 -14.58 0.86
N LEU A 119 13.94 -15.41 -0.15
CA LEU A 119 12.81 -15.23 -1.06
C LEU A 119 11.48 -15.53 -0.35
N PRO A 120 10.36 -14.93 -0.78
CA PRO A 120 10.26 -13.86 -1.78
C PRO A 120 10.69 -12.51 -1.21
N ARG A 121 11.41 -11.72 -2.02
CA ARG A 121 11.90 -10.39 -1.64
C ARG A 121 10.90 -9.32 -2.05
N PHE A 122 11.01 -8.15 -1.41
CA PHE A 122 10.36 -6.96 -1.95
C PHE A 122 10.98 -6.57 -3.29
N VAL A 123 10.15 -6.01 -4.16
CA VAL A 123 10.52 -5.34 -5.40
C VAL A 123 10.07 -3.89 -5.30
N PHE A 124 10.84 -2.99 -5.88
CA PHE A 124 10.59 -1.55 -5.85
C PHE A 124 10.30 -1.02 -7.25
N PHE A 125 9.23 -0.23 -7.37
CA PHE A 125 8.80 0.40 -8.62
C PHE A 125 8.63 1.89 -8.43
N GLU A 126 9.25 2.67 -9.31
CA GLU A 126 9.27 4.13 -9.20
C GLU A 126 8.10 4.80 -9.89
N ASP A 127 7.40 4.07 -10.76
CA ASP A 127 6.43 4.56 -11.73
C ASP A 127 5.14 3.73 -11.73
N ARG A 128 4.98 2.82 -10.76
CA ARG A 128 3.80 1.96 -10.60
C ARG A 128 3.08 2.27 -9.30
N LEU A 129 1.78 1.95 -9.27
CA LEU A 129 0.97 2.09 -8.07
C LEU A 129 1.54 1.30 -6.87
N PRO A 130 1.87 -0.01 -7.01
CA PRO A 130 2.61 -0.72 -5.98
C PRO A 130 4.08 -0.28 -6.00
N ALA A 131 4.38 0.80 -5.29
CA ALA A 131 5.73 1.35 -5.20
C ALA A 131 6.72 0.38 -4.54
N MET A 132 6.25 -0.41 -3.59
CA MET A 132 7.05 -1.46 -2.95
C MET A 132 6.17 -2.67 -2.68
N VAL A 133 6.49 -3.81 -3.28
CA VAL A 133 5.62 -5.00 -3.35
C VAL A 133 6.37 -6.26 -2.99
N ARG A 134 5.72 -7.16 -2.26
CA ARG A 134 6.16 -8.54 -2.07
C ARG A 134 5.01 -9.43 -2.52
N HIS A 135 5.31 -10.44 -3.32
CA HIS A 135 4.31 -11.39 -3.81
C HIS A 135 4.88 -12.81 -3.86
N LEU A 136 4.00 -13.81 -3.86
CA LEU A 136 4.37 -15.23 -3.86
C LEU A 136 3.28 -16.06 -4.55
N SER A 137 3.65 -16.83 -5.57
CA SER A 137 2.73 -17.75 -6.23
C SER A 137 2.31 -18.87 -5.28
N MET A 138 1.03 -19.24 -5.38
CA MET A 138 0.40 -20.31 -4.60
C MET A 138 0.18 -21.58 -5.44
N ARG A 139 0.63 -21.61 -6.70
CA ARG A 139 0.37 -22.72 -7.64
C ARG A 139 0.85 -24.08 -7.13
N GLU A 140 1.99 -24.08 -6.44
CA GLU A 140 2.60 -25.30 -5.89
C GLU A 140 2.12 -25.64 -4.48
N TRP A 141 1.27 -24.79 -3.89
CA TRP A 141 0.76 -25.04 -2.55
C TRP A 141 -0.36 -26.08 -2.59
N PRO A 142 -0.50 -26.92 -1.55
CA PRO A 142 -1.70 -27.72 -1.36
C PRO A 142 -2.91 -26.81 -1.11
N ALA A 143 -4.03 -27.05 -1.80
CA ALA A 143 -5.22 -26.19 -1.75
C ALA A 143 -5.76 -26.02 -0.32
N GLU A 144 -5.74 -27.09 0.47
CA GLU A 144 -6.15 -27.10 1.87
C GLU A 144 -5.25 -26.26 2.79
N LYS A 145 -4.04 -25.93 2.35
CA LYS A 145 -3.08 -25.10 3.10
C LYS A 145 -3.07 -23.64 2.65
N TYR A 146 -3.85 -23.25 1.63
CA TYR A 146 -3.83 -21.91 1.06
C TYR A 146 -4.02 -20.83 2.13
N GLU A 147 -5.04 -20.95 2.97
CA GLU A 147 -5.29 -19.95 4.01
C GLU A 147 -4.13 -19.91 5.02
N HIS A 148 -3.71 -21.05 5.54
CA HIS A 148 -2.63 -21.12 6.53
C HIS A 148 -1.33 -20.47 6.01
N LEU A 149 -0.89 -20.85 4.81
CA LEU A 149 0.34 -20.30 4.21
C LEU A 149 0.20 -18.83 3.84
N SER A 150 -0.98 -18.40 3.37
CA SER A 150 -1.26 -16.99 3.09
C SER A 150 -1.21 -16.14 4.36
N ARG A 151 -1.76 -16.64 5.49
CA ARG A 151 -1.68 -15.96 6.79
C ARG A 151 -0.23 -15.74 7.20
N ASN A 152 0.61 -16.76 7.09
CA ASN A 152 2.04 -16.64 7.41
C ASN A 152 2.73 -15.58 6.54
N PHE A 153 2.48 -15.63 5.22
CA PHE A 153 3.03 -14.64 4.30
C PHE A 153 2.57 -13.21 4.64
N PHE A 154 1.28 -12.99 4.92
CA PHE A 154 0.75 -11.67 5.25
C PHE A 154 1.25 -11.16 6.61
N ILE A 155 1.31 -12.02 7.63
CA ILE A 155 1.85 -11.69 8.97
C ILE A 155 3.29 -11.24 8.85
N GLU A 156 4.12 -12.06 8.20
CA GLU A 156 5.55 -11.79 8.04
C GLU A 156 5.76 -10.47 7.27
N THR A 157 5.03 -10.28 6.17
CA THR A 157 5.16 -9.08 5.34
C THR A 157 4.71 -7.82 6.08
N CYS A 158 3.58 -7.87 6.79
CA CYS A 158 3.09 -6.76 7.60
C CYS A 158 4.07 -6.43 8.74
N ALA A 159 4.68 -7.44 9.37
CA ALA A 159 5.70 -7.23 10.39
C ALA A 159 6.92 -6.47 9.84
N TRP A 160 7.40 -6.80 8.63
CA TRP A 160 8.48 -6.05 7.97
C TRP A 160 8.11 -4.59 7.69
N LEU A 161 6.88 -4.33 7.25
CA LEU A 161 6.38 -2.98 7.01
C LEU A 161 6.29 -2.15 8.30
N VAL A 162 5.90 -2.76 9.42
CA VAL A 162 5.89 -2.09 10.73
C VAL A 162 7.32 -1.87 11.24
N ARG A 163 8.17 -2.89 11.18
CA ARG A 163 9.56 -2.83 11.67
C ARG A 163 10.40 -1.78 10.95
N SER A 164 10.18 -1.57 9.65
CA SER A 164 10.82 -0.49 8.89
C SER A 164 10.34 0.94 9.23
N GLY A 165 9.31 1.04 10.07
CA GLY A 165 8.67 2.29 10.45
C GLY A 165 7.81 2.90 9.34
N LEU A 166 7.61 2.23 8.19
CA LEU A 166 6.88 2.79 7.06
C LEU A 166 5.42 3.10 7.44
N THR A 167 4.78 2.20 8.19
CA THR A 167 3.39 2.39 8.66
C THR A 167 3.24 3.65 9.51
N ARG A 168 4.20 3.99 10.36
CA ARG A 168 4.19 5.23 11.14
C ARG A 168 4.46 6.45 10.26
N LYS A 169 5.48 6.38 9.39
CA LYS A 169 5.90 7.51 8.53
C LYS A 169 4.77 7.93 7.58
N PHE A 170 4.01 6.99 7.02
CA PHE A 170 2.82 7.30 6.21
C PHE A 170 1.72 8.05 6.98
N LEU A 171 1.55 7.79 8.27
CA LEU A 171 0.60 8.53 9.11
C LEU A 171 1.13 9.94 9.45
N THR A 172 2.43 10.07 9.73
CA THR A 172 3.07 11.39 9.94
C THR A 172 2.93 12.27 8.70
N GLU A 173 3.11 11.70 7.51
CA GLU A 173 2.88 12.37 6.23
C GLU A 173 1.41 12.81 6.04
N SER A 174 0.45 12.25 6.79
CA SER A 174 -0.96 12.68 6.78
C SER A 174 -1.19 13.91 7.64
N ALA A 175 -0.49 13.98 8.77
CA ALA A 175 -0.56 15.11 9.68
C ALA A 175 0.21 16.33 9.16
N ALA A 176 1.34 16.13 8.49
CA ALA A 176 2.28 17.19 8.11
C ALA A 176 1.88 18.03 6.88
N ALA A 177 0.65 17.91 6.36
CA ALA A 177 0.22 18.72 5.22
C ALA A 177 0.33 20.22 5.57
N PRO A 178 1.06 21.03 4.77
CA PRO A 178 1.38 22.40 5.13
C PRO A 178 0.11 23.22 5.36
N ARG A 179 0.05 23.89 6.53
CA ARG A 179 -0.78 25.08 6.70
C ARG A 179 -0.21 26.10 5.73
N VAL A 180 -0.81 26.25 4.55
CA VAL A 180 -0.56 27.45 3.73
C VAL A 180 -0.96 28.62 4.63
N SER A 181 0.05 29.31 5.16
CA SER A 181 -0.17 30.45 6.02
C SER A 181 -0.83 31.52 5.16
N ARG A 182 -2.09 31.82 5.47
CA ARG A 182 -2.88 32.90 4.86
C ARG A 182 -2.18 34.28 4.94
N ARG A 183 -1.06 34.37 5.69
CA ARG A 183 -0.21 35.56 5.85
C ARG A 183 0.65 35.92 4.63
N GLN A 184 1.04 34.99 3.75
CA GLN A 184 1.90 35.34 2.61
C GLN A 184 1.15 35.94 1.41
N ARG A 185 -0.18 35.76 1.32
CA ARG A 185 -0.98 36.35 0.24
C ARG A 185 -1.33 37.84 0.47
N ALA A 186 -1.22 38.32 1.71
CA ALA A 186 -1.47 39.72 2.06
C ALA A 186 -0.23 40.63 1.86
N ALA A 187 0.98 40.06 1.77
CA ALA A 187 2.21 40.85 1.59
C ALA A 187 2.49 41.25 0.13
N ARG A 188 1.75 40.69 -0.84
CA ARG A 188 1.91 40.98 -2.27
C ARG A 188 0.90 41.99 -2.84
N ALA A 189 0.03 42.55 -2.01
CA ALA A 189 -1.05 43.44 -2.43
C ALA A 189 -0.88 44.90 -1.93
N LYS A 190 0.36 45.37 -1.74
CA LYS A 190 0.63 46.81 -1.58
C LYS A 190 1.25 47.36 -2.87
N PRO A 191 0.56 48.22 -3.63
CA PRO A 191 1.19 48.94 -4.72
C PRO A 191 2.16 50.01 -4.16
N PRO A 192 3.23 50.35 -4.90
CA PRO A 192 4.16 51.39 -4.48
C PRO A 192 3.47 52.76 -4.48
N ARG A 193 3.66 53.53 -3.40
CA ARG A 193 3.25 54.94 -3.33
C ARG A 193 4.02 55.75 -4.37
N ARG A 194 3.31 56.37 -5.31
CA ARG A 194 3.84 57.43 -6.19
C ARG A 194 4.23 58.62 -5.33
N ILE A 195 5.53 58.93 -5.29
CA ILE A 195 6.06 60.22 -4.82
C ILE A 195 5.93 61.18 -6.00
N LYS A 196 5.15 62.25 -5.84
CA LYS A 196 5.16 63.39 -6.75
C LYS A 196 6.25 64.35 -6.26
N HIS A 197 7.29 64.57 -7.06
CA HIS A 197 8.13 65.74 -6.92
C HIS A 197 7.49 66.90 -7.67
N SER A 198 7.51 68.04 -6.98
CA SER A 198 7.40 69.45 -7.36
C SER A 198 6.99 69.80 -8.78
#